data_AF-A0A926PMW4-F1
#
_entry.id   AF-A0A926PMW4-F1
#
_cell.length_a   1.000
_cell.length_b   1.000
_cell.length_c   1.000
_cell.angle_alpha   90.00
_cell.angle_beta   90.00
_cell.angle_gamma   90.00
#
_symmetry.space_group_name_H-M   'P 1'
#
loop_
_entity.id
_entity.type
_entity.pdbx_description
1 polymer ?
#
loop_
_entity_poly.entity_id
_entity_poly.type
_entity_poly.pdbx_seq_one_letter_code
_entity_poly.pdbx_strand_id
1 'polypeptide(L)'
;MPPILNDSLKAELEQTRDRLLNEQDEIVQAVSKQAEAEIDRLLGYINSLLGDSQSSASRSSQTVPASQPEASNSKPKATSAKSDQSAFDATALKAKFKGAKPMDAIVQVLADEKHPLSIDDLINQLYDAFDQADISKARRSVAITTKHAERRGLVRKIQDNPPQFQAP
;
A
#
# COMPACT_ATOMS: atom_id res chain seq x y z
N MET A 1 4.43 52.91 -20.75
CA MET A 1 4.24 51.50 -20.39
C MET A 1 4.59 51.37 -18.91
N PRO A 2 3.62 51.35 -18.00
CA PRO A 2 3.90 51.07 -16.59
C PRO A 2 4.47 49.64 -16.46
N PRO A 3 5.39 49.39 -15.52
CA PRO A 3 5.94 48.06 -15.32
C PRO A 3 4.83 47.08 -14.93
N ILE A 4 4.79 45.93 -15.60
CA ILE A 4 3.75 44.90 -15.48
C ILE A 4 3.83 44.18 -14.11
N LEU A 5 4.97 44.28 -13.41
CA LEU A 5 5.14 43.81 -12.03
C LEU A 5 5.32 45.00 -11.09
N ASN A 6 4.36 45.17 -10.18
CA ASN A 6 4.51 46.05 -9.02
C ASN A 6 5.48 45.40 -8.02
N ASP A 7 6.33 46.18 -7.34
CA ASP A 7 7.34 45.67 -6.40
C ASP A 7 6.74 44.78 -5.29
N SER A 8 5.51 45.07 -4.86
CA SER A 8 4.77 44.24 -3.91
C SER A 8 4.51 42.82 -4.41
N LEU A 9 4.17 42.66 -5.69
CA LEU A 9 3.91 41.35 -6.30
C LEU A 9 5.21 40.56 -6.45
N LYS A 10 6.32 41.26 -6.71
CA LYS A 10 7.65 40.64 -6.77
C LYS A 10 8.08 40.07 -5.42
N ALA A 11 7.86 40.83 -4.33
CA ALA A 11 8.16 40.36 -2.98
C ALA A 11 7.32 39.14 -2.58
N GLU A 12 6.03 39.12 -2.96
CA GLU A 12 5.15 37.96 -2.71
C GLU A 12 5.58 36.72 -3.50
N LEU A 13 6.01 36.88 -4.75
CA LEU A 13 6.55 35.79 -5.57
C LEU A 13 7.88 35.24 -4.99
N GLU A 14 8.71 36.11 -4.45
CA GLU A 14 9.97 35.70 -3.81
C GLU A 14 9.70 34.94 -2.50
N GLN A 15 8.77 35.42 -1.67
CA GLN A 15 8.35 34.73 -0.46
C GLN A 15 7.71 33.36 -0.75
N THR A 16 6.85 33.28 -1.77
CA THR A 16 6.24 31.99 -2.17
C THR A 16 7.26 31.04 -2.73
N ARG A 17 8.25 31.52 -3.50
CA ARG A 17 9.36 30.70 -3.97
C ARG A 17 10.18 30.12 -2.81
N ASP A 18 10.56 30.94 -1.84
CA ASP A 18 11.34 30.47 -0.68
C ASP A 18 10.57 29.44 0.14
N ARG A 19 9.26 29.68 0.32
CA ARG A 19 8.37 28.71 0.95
C ARG A 19 8.33 27.37 0.20
N LEU A 20 8.14 27.41 -1.12
CA LEU A 20 8.08 26.20 -1.94
C LEU A 20 9.41 25.43 -1.96
N LEU A 21 10.54 26.12 -1.90
CA LEU A 21 11.85 25.48 -1.79
C LEU A 21 11.99 24.74 -0.44
N ASN A 22 11.57 25.36 0.66
CA ASN A 22 11.58 24.70 1.96
C ASN A 22 10.63 23.49 2.00
N GLU A 23 9.41 23.62 1.46
CA GLU A 23 8.45 22.50 1.36
C GLU A 23 9.01 21.36 0.49
N GLN A 24 9.72 21.68 -0.59
CA GLN A 24 10.38 20.67 -1.42
C GLN A 24 11.45 19.90 -0.62
N ASP A 25 12.32 20.60 0.12
CA ASP A 25 13.37 19.98 0.91
C ASP A 25 12.79 19.08 2.01
N GLU A 26 11.73 19.54 2.69
CA GLU A 26 11.01 18.74 3.69
C GLU A 26 10.42 17.45 3.09
N ILE A 27 9.81 17.53 1.92
CA ILE A 27 9.26 16.37 1.21
C ILE A 27 10.37 15.39 0.82
N VAL A 28 11.48 15.88 0.26
CA VAL A 28 12.61 15.04 -0.14
C VAL A 28 13.20 14.32 1.09
N GLN A 29 13.34 15.02 2.21
CA GLN A 29 13.85 14.44 3.45
C GLN A 29 12.89 13.38 4.02
N ALA A 30 11.59 13.67 4.04
CA ALA A 30 10.58 12.73 4.52
C ALA A 30 10.53 11.45 3.66
N VAL A 31 10.56 11.58 2.33
CA VAL A 31 10.58 10.44 1.40
C VAL A 31 11.85 9.61 1.58
N SER A 32 13.02 10.26 1.71
CA SER A 32 14.29 9.56 1.91
C SER A 32 14.26 8.75 3.22
N LYS A 33 13.81 9.37 4.31
CA LYS A 33 13.69 8.70 5.62
C LYS A 33 12.69 7.55 5.61
N GLN A 34 11.57 7.71 4.89
CA GLN A 34 10.59 6.63 4.74
C GLN A 34 11.18 5.46 3.93
N ALA A 35 11.88 5.76 2.84
CA ALA A 35 12.53 4.74 2.01
C ALA A 35 13.60 3.97 2.80
N GLU A 36 14.43 4.67 3.58
CA GLU A 36 15.41 4.04 4.49
C GLU A 36 14.74 3.10 5.49
N ALA A 37 13.66 3.56 6.16
CA ALA A 37 12.94 2.74 7.12
C ALA A 37 12.28 1.50 6.49
N GLU A 38 11.78 1.60 5.26
CA GLU A 38 11.23 0.46 4.53
C GLU A 38 12.32 -0.53 4.12
N ILE A 39 13.48 -0.05 3.68
CA ILE A 39 14.64 -0.89 3.35
C ILE A 39 15.11 -1.66 4.59
N ASP A 40 15.28 -0.98 5.73
CA ASP A 40 15.71 -1.62 6.98
C ASP A 40 14.72 -2.68 7.46
N ARG A 41 13.43 -2.41 7.33
CA ARG A 41 12.38 -3.38 7.67
C ARG A 41 12.43 -4.61 6.78
N LEU A 42 12.67 -4.43 5.49
CA LEU A 42 12.80 -5.55 4.54
C LEU A 42 14.08 -6.35 4.80
N LEU A 43 15.20 -5.69 5.07
CA LEU A 43 16.44 -6.37 5.44
C LEU A 43 16.29 -7.17 6.72
N GLY A 44 15.65 -6.61 7.75
CA GLY A 44 15.33 -7.34 8.98
C GLY A 44 14.43 -8.55 8.74
N TYR A 45 13.42 -8.41 7.88
CA TYR A 45 12.54 -9.52 7.50
C TYR A 45 13.29 -10.62 6.73
N ILE A 46 14.15 -10.24 5.78
CA ILE A 46 14.99 -11.18 5.01
C ILE A 46 15.94 -11.92 5.97
N ASN A 47 16.64 -11.22 6.86
CA ASN A 47 17.53 -11.86 7.84
C ASN A 47 16.77 -12.83 8.75
N SER A 48 15.54 -12.50 9.16
CA SER A 48 14.67 -13.42 9.90
C SER A 48 14.29 -14.67 9.11
N LEU A 49 14.09 -14.56 7.79
CA LEU A 49 13.77 -15.69 6.92
C LEU A 49 15.00 -16.58 6.65
N LEU A 50 16.18 -15.99 6.56
CA LEU A 50 17.43 -16.72 6.33
C LEU A 50 17.92 -17.48 7.57
N GLY A 51 17.26 -17.36 8.71
CA GLY A 51 17.68 -18.02 9.95
C GLY A 51 18.90 -17.37 10.59
N ASP A 52 19.36 -16.23 10.07
CA ASP A 52 20.26 -15.30 10.75
C ASP A 52 19.49 -14.53 11.83
N SER A 53 18.73 -15.25 12.68
CA SER A 53 18.55 -14.80 14.05
C SER A 53 19.90 -14.95 14.74
N GLN A 54 20.82 -14.02 14.46
CA GLN A 54 21.99 -13.85 15.30
C GLN A 54 21.49 -13.54 16.71
N SER A 55 21.42 -14.61 17.50
CA SER A 55 21.72 -14.59 18.90
C SER A 55 23.11 -13.96 19.09
N SER A 56 23.18 -12.64 19.13
CA SER A 56 24.27 -11.92 19.77
C SER A 56 23.72 -11.32 21.06
N ALA A 57 23.81 -12.12 22.12
CA ALA A 57 23.73 -11.63 23.48
C ALA A 57 24.83 -10.59 23.73
N SER A 58 24.48 -9.61 24.57
CA SER A 58 25.38 -8.92 25.51
C SER A 58 26.42 -7.95 24.95
N ARG A 59 26.13 -6.65 25.08
CA ARG A 59 27.04 -5.69 25.74
C ARG A 59 26.25 -4.70 26.59
N SER A 60 26.32 -4.93 27.89
CA SER A 60 26.35 -3.94 28.98
C SER A 60 27.00 -2.61 28.53
N SER A 61 26.55 -1.44 28.98
CA SER A 61 26.77 -0.97 30.36
C SER A 61 26.02 0.35 30.65
N GLN A 62 25.55 0.49 31.91
CA GLN A 62 25.48 1.74 32.72
C GLN A 62 24.46 2.82 32.28
N THR A 63 23.65 3.47 33.12
CA THR A 63 23.57 3.56 34.60
C THR A 63 22.32 4.38 34.99
N VAL A 64 21.55 3.85 35.96
CA VAL A 64 20.89 4.48 37.14
C VAL A 64 19.69 5.47 36.95
N PRO A 65 18.87 5.75 38.00
CA PRO A 65 17.57 5.10 38.21
C PRO A 65 16.45 6.12 38.56
N ALA A 66 15.28 5.63 38.94
CA ALA A 66 14.35 6.19 39.95
C ALA A 66 12.88 6.33 39.50
N SER A 67 12.03 5.80 40.38
CA SER A 67 10.61 6.16 40.62
C SER A 67 9.53 5.36 39.88
N GLN A 68 9.19 4.21 40.49
CA GLN A 68 7.80 3.75 40.72
C GLN A 68 7.01 4.79 41.57
N PRO A 69 5.66 4.70 41.78
CA PRO A 69 4.77 3.55 41.56
C PRO A 69 3.35 3.82 40.96
N GLU A 70 2.72 2.72 40.56
CA GLU A 70 1.29 2.37 40.66
C GLU A 70 0.18 3.20 39.97
N ALA A 71 -0.47 2.55 38.99
CA ALA A 71 -1.91 2.37 39.05
C ALA A 71 -2.33 1.09 38.29
N SER A 72 -2.96 0.21 39.05
CA SER A 72 -3.72 -0.96 38.66
C SER A 72 -4.73 -0.70 37.54
N ASN A 73 -4.72 -1.53 36.48
CA ASN A 73 -5.99 -1.99 35.94
C ASN A 73 -5.86 -3.34 35.21
N SER A 74 -6.35 -4.37 35.89
CA SER A 74 -7.27 -5.38 35.38
C SER A 74 -7.07 -5.84 33.92
N LYS A 75 -6.58 -7.08 33.78
CA LYS A 75 -6.93 -7.98 32.66
C LYS A 75 -8.39 -7.77 32.22
N PRO A 76 -8.61 -7.73 30.90
CA PRO A 76 -9.51 -8.73 30.35
C PRO A 76 -8.71 -9.77 29.57
N LYS A 77 -8.86 -11.00 30.05
CA LYS A 77 -8.61 -12.22 29.31
C LYS A 77 -9.52 -12.23 28.08
N ALA A 78 -9.02 -11.76 26.94
CA ALA A 78 -9.62 -12.06 25.65
C ALA A 78 -9.15 -13.46 25.22
N THR A 79 -9.83 -14.47 25.75
CA THR A 79 -10.00 -15.73 25.04
C THR A 79 -10.92 -15.50 23.85
N SER A 80 -10.68 -16.26 22.78
CA SER A 80 -11.41 -16.34 21.49
C SER A 80 -11.30 -15.11 20.58
N ALA A 81 -10.92 -15.22 19.31
CA ALA A 81 -10.93 -16.37 18.42
C ALA A 81 -9.57 -16.53 17.73
N LYS A 82 -9.13 -17.78 17.58
CA LYS A 82 -8.30 -18.15 16.45
C LYS A 82 -9.17 -17.83 15.22
N SER A 83 -8.99 -16.66 14.62
CA SER A 83 -9.32 -16.53 13.21
C SER A 83 -8.38 -17.52 12.56
N ASP A 84 -8.91 -18.65 12.11
CA ASP A 84 -8.26 -19.43 11.08
C ASP A 84 -7.77 -18.40 10.06
N GLN A 85 -6.46 -18.21 9.97
CA GLN A 85 -5.84 -17.42 8.93
C GLN A 85 -6.12 -18.19 7.65
N SER A 86 -7.35 -18.11 7.14
CA SER A 86 -7.63 -18.50 5.78
C SER A 86 -6.81 -17.52 4.96
N ALA A 87 -5.64 -17.98 4.52
CA ALA A 87 -4.81 -17.21 3.61
C ALA A 87 -5.73 -16.78 2.47
N PHE A 88 -5.76 -15.47 2.17
CA PHE A 88 -6.56 -14.93 1.09
C PHE A 88 -6.32 -15.79 -0.16
N ASP A 89 -7.37 -16.49 -0.59
CA ASP A 89 -7.29 -17.38 -1.71
C ASP A 89 -7.69 -16.61 -2.97
N ALA A 90 -6.70 -16.19 -3.75
CA ALA A 90 -6.91 -15.50 -5.00
C ALA A 90 -7.67 -16.36 -6.04
N THR A 91 -7.80 -17.67 -5.81
CA THR A 91 -8.56 -18.61 -6.65
C THR A 91 -10.01 -18.79 -6.23
N ALA A 92 -10.40 -18.27 -5.06
CA ALA A 92 -11.78 -18.25 -4.57
C ALA A 92 -12.62 -17.19 -5.30
N LEU A 93 -12.70 -17.32 -6.61
CA LEU A 93 -13.51 -16.47 -7.47
C LEU A 93 -15.00 -16.83 -7.33
N LYS A 94 -15.86 -15.88 -7.66
CA LYS A 94 -17.31 -16.05 -7.80
C LYS A 94 -17.63 -17.30 -8.60
N ALA A 95 -18.77 -17.92 -8.30
CA ALA A 95 -19.22 -19.16 -8.94
C ALA A 95 -19.19 -19.10 -10.49
N LYS A 96 -19.44 -17.93 -11.08
CA LYS A 96 -19.37 -17.70 -12.54
C LYS A 96 -17.97 -17.87 -13.14
N PHE A 97 -16.91 -17.77 -12.33
CA PHE A 97 -15.52 -17.92 -12.72
C PHE A 97 -14.85 -19.14 -12.08
N LYS A 98 -15.64 -20.04 -11.49
CA LYS A 98 -15.11 -21.23 -10.80
C LYS A 98 -14.37 -22.13 -11.79
N GLY A 99 -13.07 -22.29 -11.59
CA GLY A 99 -12.19 -23.06 -12.47
C GLY A 99 -11.51 -22.23 -13.58
N ALA A 100 -11.88 -20.96 -13.75
CA ALA A 100 -11.15 -20.03 -14.60
C ALA A 100 -9.91 -19.51 -13.87
N LYS A 101 -8.84 -19.21 -14.62
CA LYS A 101 -7.67 -18.54 -14.04
C LYS A 101 -8.06 -17.10 -13.69
N PRO A 102 -7.51 -16.52 -12.61
CA PRO A 102 -7.80 -15.13 -12.21
C PRO A 102 -7.62 -14.12 -13.36
N MET A 103 -6.65 -14.36 -14.24
CA MET A 103 -6.39 -13.51 -15.40
C MET A 103 -7.51 -13.59 -16.45
N ASP A 104 -8.00 -14.79 -16.75
CA ASP A 104 -9.07 -14.99 -17.73
C ASP A 104 -10.39 -14.44 -17.20
N ALA A 105 -10.63 -14.59 -15.89
CA ALA A 105 -11.79 -14.00 -15.22
C ALA A 105 -11.79 -12.46 -15.28
N ILE A 106 -10.62 -11.82 -15.08
CA ILE A 106 -10.47 -10.36 -15.24
C ILE A 106 -10.79 -9.94 -16.67
N VAL A 107 -10.25 -10.64 -17.68
CA VAL A 107 -10.51 -10.32 -19.09
C VAL A 107 -11.99 -10.50 -19.42
N GLN A 108 -12.63 -11.54 -18.89
CA GLN A 108 -14.05 -11.78 -19.10
C GLN A 108 -14.92 -10.68 -18.46
N VAL A 109 -14.61 -10.26 -17.23
CA VAL A 109 -15.27 -9.11 -16.58
C VAL A 109 -15.11 -7.84 -17.41
N LEU A 110 -13.90 -7.56 -17.89
CA LEU A 110 -13.61 -6.37 -18.69
C LEU A 110 -14.17 -6.43 -20.12
N ALA A 111 -14.48 -7.62 -20.63
CA ALA A 111 -15.14 -7.81 -21.91
C ALA A 111 -16.66 -7.67 -21.79
N ASP A 112 -17.23 -8.12 -20.67
CA ASP A 112 -18.66 -7.96 -20.37
C ASP A 112 -19.00 -6.48 -20.07
N GLU A 113 -18.09 -5.77 -19.41
CA GLU A 113 -18.25 -4.36 -19.06
C GLU A 113 -17.75 -3.44 -20.18
N LYS A 114 -18.60 -2.53 -20.64
CA LYS A 114 -18.26 -1.58 -21.71
C LYS A 114 -17.44 -0.38 -21.23
N HIS A 115 -17.27 -0.24 -19.92
CA HIS A 115 -16.62 0.89 -19.29
C HIS A 115 -15.29 0.50 -18.64
N PRO A 116 -14.34 1.44 -18.56
CA PRO A 116 -13.12 1.24 -17.78
C PRO A 116 -13.47 0.91 -16.32
N LEU A 117 -12.96 -0.22 -15.81
CA LEU A 117 -13.13 -0.63 -14.42
C LEU A 117 -11.88 -0.33 -13.61
N SER A 118 -12.09 0.08 -12.36
CA SER A 118 -11.01 0.18 -11.39
C SER A 118 -10.69 -1.19 -10.79
N ILE A 119 -9.55 -1.27 -10.08
CA ILE A 119 -9.16 -2.47 -9.33
C ILE A 119 -10.21 -2.84 -8.28
N ASP A 120 -10.82 -1.85 -7.64
CA ASP A 120 -11.85 -2.09 -6.61
C ASP A 120 -13.13 -2.64 -7.22
N ASP A 121 -13.53 -2.12 -8.39
CA ASP A 121 -14.69 -2.65 -9.10
C ASP A 121 -14.44 -4.08 -9.57
N LEU A 122 -13.24 -4.37 -10.09
CA LEU A 122 -12.85 -5.72 -10.47
C LEU A 122 -12.94 -6.68 -9.28
N ILE A 123 -12.45 -6.29 -8.10
CA ILE A 123 -12.57 -7.11 -6.88
C ILE A 123 -14.03 -7.43 -6.56
N ASN A 124 -14.90 -6.42 -6.59
CA ASN A 124 -16.33 -6.60 -6.32
C ASN A 124 -17.01 -7.53 -7.34
N GLN A 125 -16.52 -7.54 -8.58
CA GLN A 125 -17.05 -8.39 -9.65
C GLN A 125 -16.48 -9.80 -9.66
N LEU A 126 -15.23 -9.99 -9.21
CA LEU A 126 -14.49 -11.25 -9.22
C LEU A 126 -14.72 -12.09 -7.97
N TYR A 127 -14.84 -11.45 -6.80
CA TYR A 127 -14.94 -12.12 -5.51
C TYR A 127 -16.33 -11.95 -4.89
N ASP A 128 -16.75 -12.92 -4.08
CA ASP A 128 -17.93 -12.81 -3.21
C ASP A 128 -17.57 -12.02 -1.94
N ALA A 129 -18.54 -11.67 -1.10
CA ALA A 129 -18.27 -10.93 0.13
C ALA A 129 -17.18 -11.63 0.97
N PHE A 130 -16.07 -10.94 1.18
CA PHE A 130 -14.92 -11.43 1.94
C PHE A 130 -14.52 -10.40 3.01
N ASP A 131 -13.64 -10.80 3.93
CA ASP A 131 -13.26 -9.96 5.07
C ASP A 131 -12.58 -8.67 4.60
N GLN A 132 -12.93 -7.54 5.22
CA GLN A 132 -12.34 -6.24 4.96
C GLN A 132 -10.83 -6.23 5.22
N ALA A 133 -10.36 -7.10 6.12
CA ALA A 133 -8.93 -7.32 6.38
C ALA A 133 -8.16 -7.85 5.15
N ASP A 134 -8.84 -8.53 4.22
CA ASP A 134 -8.21 -9.11 3.04
C ASP A 134 -8.32 -8.24 1.78
N ILE A 135 -9.02 -7.09 1.84
CA ILE A 135 -9.20 -6.20 0.68
C ILE A 135 -7.86 -5.73 0.11
N SER A 136 -6.91 -5.43 0.99
CA SER A 136 -5.55 -5.04 0.57
C SER A 136 -4.83 -6.15 -0.19
N LYS A 137 -5.06 -7.43 0.17
CA LYS A 137 -4.46 -8.58 -0.53
C LYS A 137 -5.15 -8.82 -1.87
N ALA A 138 -6.48 -8.72 -1.91
CA ALA A 138 -7.26 -8.78 -3.14
C ALA A 138 -6.84 -7.70 -4.14
N ARG A 139 -6.72 -6.44 -3.67
CA ARG A 139 -6.18 -5.31 -4.47
C ARG A 139 -4.82 -5.63 -5.06
N ARG A 140 -3.88 -6.10 -4.23
CA ARG A 140 -2.54 -6.44 -4.70
C ARG A 140 -2.58 -7.58 -5.73
N SER A 141 -3.38 -8.62 -5.49
CA SER A 141 -3.53 -9.75 -6.41
C SER A 141 -4.11 -9.30 -7.76
N VAL A 142 -5.26 -8.64 -7.74
CA VAL A 142 -5.93 -8.14 -8.95
C VAL A 142 -5.02 -7.16 -9.70
N ALA A 143 -4.33 -6.24 -9.01
CA ALA A 143 -3.38 -5.29 -9.61
C ALA A 143 -2.22 -5.99 -10.33
N ILE A 144 -1.62 -7.01 -9.70
CA ILE A 144 -0.54 -7.80 -10.32
C ILE A 144 -1.07 -8.51 -11.56
N THR A 145 -2.24 -9.14 -11.46
CA THR A 145 -2.84 -9.88 -12.58
C THR A 145 -3.26 -8.96 -13.72
N THR A 146 -3.86 -7.80 -13.45
CA THR A 146 -4.17 -6.79 -14.49
C THR A 146 -2.91 -6.28 -15.17
N LYS A 147 -1.84 -5.96 -14.41
CA LYS A 147 -0.56 -5.55 -14.98
C LYS A 147 0.07 -6.64 -15.85
N HIS A 148 -0.08 -7.91 -15.49
CA HIS A 148 0.35 -9.03 -16.33
C HIS A 148 -0.50 -9.17 -17.60
N ALA A 149 -1.81 -8.96 -17.50
CA ALA A 149 -2.71 -9.00 -18.64
C ALA A 149 -2.47 -7.81 -19.60
N GLU A 150 -2.17 -6.63 -19.07
CA GLU A 150 -1.73 -5.44 -19.82
C GLU A 150 -0.43 -5.73 -20.59
N ARG A 151 0.60 -6.27 -19.93
CA ARG A 151 1.86 -6.67 -20.60
C ARG A 151 1.66 -7.70 -21.71
N ARG A 152 0.60 -8.51 -21.62
CA ARG A 152 0.23 -9.50 -22.65
C ARG A 152 -0.66 -8.93 -23.75
N GLY A 153 -1.04 -7.65 -23.67
CA GLY A 153 -1.92 -7.01 -24.63
C GLY A 153 -3.39 -7.45 -24.54
N LEU A 154 -3.77 -8.15 -23.46
CA LEU A 154 -5.13 -8.64 -23.22
C LEU A 154 -6.04 -7.59 -22.57
N VAL A 155 -5.46 -6.49 -22.11
CA VAL A 155 -6.14 -5.39 -21.43
C VAL A 155 -5.37 -4.11 -21.71
N ARG A 156 -6.03 -2.96 -21.78
CA ARG A 156 -5.39 -1.65 -21.88
C ARG A 156 -5.66 -0.83 -20.62
N LYS A 157 -4.60 -0.18 -20.13
CA LYS A 157 -4.72 0.83 -19.08
C LYS A 157 -5.13 2.16 -19.71
N ILE A 158 -6.22 2.74 -19.22
CA ILE A 158 -6.79 3.99 -19.74
C ILE A 158 -6.44 5.18 -18.85
N GLN A 159 -6.38 4.95 -17.54
CA GLN A 159 -6.13 6.00 -16.56
C GLN A 159 -5.05 5.55 -15.57
N ASP A 160 -4.19 6.50 -15.17
CA ASP A 160 -3.13 6.24 -14.20
C ASP A 160 -3.57 6.42 -12.74
N ASN A 161 -4.49 7.36 -12.46
CA ASN A 161 -4.95 7.64 -11.10
C ASN A 161 -6.44 8.08 -11.03
N PRO A 162 -7.34 7.27 -10.42
CA PRO A 162 -7.11 5.87 -10.05
C PRO A 162 -6.88 4.99 -11.29
N PRO A 163 -6.13 3.88 -11.17
CA PRO A 163 -5.82 3.01 -12.30
C PRO A 163 -7.09 2.35 -12.84
N GLN A 164 -7.37 2.57 -14.12
CA GLN A 164 -8.53 2.01 -14.82
C GLN A 164 -8.10 1.18 -16.02
N PHE A 165 -8.80 0.07 -16.24
CA PHE A 165 -8.49 -0.92 -17.27
C PHE A 165 -9.73 -1.22 -18.13
N GLN A 166 -9.51 -1.52 -19.40
CA GLN A 166 -10.55 -1.94 -20.35
C GLN A 166 -10.03 -3.07 -21.25
N ALA A 167 -10.93 -3.94 -21.72
CA ALA A 167 -10.61 -4.91 -22.76
C ALA A 167 -10.08 -4.21 -24.05
N PRO A 168 -9.19 -4.86 -24.82
CA PRO A 168 -8.50 -4.28 -25.97
C PRO A 168 -9.40 -4.02 -27.18
#